data_AF-A0A1B8DL23-F1
#
_entry.id   AF-A0A1B8DL23-F1
#
_cell.length_a   1.000
_cell.length_b   1.000
_cell.length_c   1.000
_cell.angle_alpha   90.00
_cell.angle_beta   90.00
_cell.angle_gamma   90.00
#
_symmetry.space_group_name_H-M   'P 1'
#
loop_
_entity.id
_entity.type
_entity.pdbx_description
1 polymer ?
#
loop_
_entity_poly.entity_id
_entity_poly.type
_entity_poly.pdbx_seq_one_letter_code
_entity_poly.pdbx_strand_id
1 'polypeptide(L)'
;MSDLKYDAAKLPLGRLSKATITRGFQALKDLAVLLDDPKVSAKYDMNHNDATEHFSNIYYSIIPHAFGRTRPPVIRLAELLKKELELLESLWDMKDATLIMKPKDQDAKQVNPLDRQFRSLGLQEMTPLCSKSSEFGELKNYLLCTQGPTHNLDFKVEEIFRIERKGEKQRFASGNFSSTDGNRRLLWHGSRCTNFAGILSRGLRIAPPEAPVSGYMFGKGIYLADMSSKSANYCCSYISNGTALLLLCEAELGNPMQALTTASYSAGDDAASKGFLSTWGRGLIGPRAWKDANCVNV
;
A
#
# COMPACT_ATOMS: atom_id res chain seq x y z
N MET A 1 10.02 5.31 10.58
CA MET A 1 9.80 4.11 11.44
C MET A 1 9.59 4.47 12.91
N SER A 2 10.26 5.50 13.46
CA SER A 2 10.04 5.95 14.84
C SER A 2 8.58 6.34 15.13
N ASP A 3 7.89 6.91 14.13
CA ASP A 3 6.46 7.24 14.19
C ASP A 3 5.56 6.00 14.42
N LEU A 4 5.97 4.84 13.91
CA LEU A 4 5.33 3.55 14.14
C LEU A 4 5.92 2.81 15.34
N LYS A 5 6.72 3.50 16.17
CA LYS A 5 7.36 2.97 17.38
C LYS A 5 8.23 1.72 17.17
N TYR A 6 8.67 1.42 15.95
CA TYR A 6 9.58 0.30 15.69
C TYR A 6 10.96 0.55 16.29
N ASP A 7 11.50 -0.42 17.03
CA ASP A 7 12.82 -0.33 17.65
C ASP A 7 13.92 -0.85 16.70
N ALA A 8 14.39 0.07 15.86
CA ALA A 8 15.49 -0.19 14.94
C ALA A 8 16.85 -0.37 15.64
N ALA A 9 17.00 0.04 16.90
CA ALA A 9 18.23 -0.18 17.66
C ALA A 9 18.33 -1.64 18.11
N LYS A 10 17.22 -2.22 18.58
CA LYS A 10 17.12 -3.63 18.95
C LYS A 10 17.14 -4.57 17.74
N LEU A 11 16.45 -4.22 16.66
CA LEU A 11 16.48 -4.98 15.41
C LEU A 11 16.69 -4.06 14.21
N PRO A 12 17.95 -3.84 13.81
CA PRO A 12 18.25 -3.03 12.64
C PRO A 12 17.71 -3.66 11.35
N LEU A 13 17.27 -2.83 10.39
CA LEU A 13 16.69 -3.26 9.11
C LEU A 13 17.60 -4.23 8.32
N GLY A 14 18.93 -4.05 8.40
CA GLY A 14 19.89 -4.93 7.77
C GLY A 14 19.81 -6.38 8.28
N ARG A 15 19.52 -6.55 9.57
CA ARG A 15 19.40 -7.86 10.26
C ARG A 15 17.97 -8.40 10.28
N LEU A 16 16.97 -7.58 9.99
CA LEU A 16 15.58 -8.02 9.88
C LEU A 16 15.43 -9.02 8.73
N SER A 17 14.97 -10.24 9.03
CA SER A 17 14.77 -11.30 8.05
C SER A 17 13.33 -11.30 7.53
N LYS A 18 13.09 -11.79 6.30
CA LYS A 18 11.73 -12.00 5.78
C LYS A 18 10.94 -12.95 6.68
N ALA A 19 11.58 -14.01 7.19
CA ALA A 19 10.97 -14.95 8.11
C ALA A 19 10.48 -14.29 9.41
N THR A 20 11.20 -13.29 9.93
CA THR A 20 10.74 -12.52 11.11
C THR A 20 9.50 -11.70 10.77
N ILE A 21 9.46 -11.03 9.61
CA ILE A 21 8.30 -10.25 9.19
C ILE A 21 7.09 -11.16 8.92
N THR A 22 7.29 -12.31 8.28
CA THR A 22 6.25 -13.34 8.09
C THR A 22 5.69 -13.85 9.43
N ARG A 23 6.55 -14.13 10.42
CA ARG A 23 6.09 -14.48 11.78
C ARG A 23 5.32 -13.34 12.44
N GLY A 24 5.71 -12.10 12.21
CA GLY A 24 4.95 -10.92 12.64
C GLY A 24 3.55 -10.88 12.04
N PHE A 25 3.43 -11.13 10.74
CA PHE A 25 2.13 -11.22 10.06
C PHE A 25 1.27 -12.35 10.62
N GLN A 26 1.85 -13.53 10.84
CA GLN A 26 1.14 -14.66 11.44
C GLN A 26 0.65 -14.32 12.86
N ALA A 27 1.47 -13.68 13.70
CA ALA A 27 1.07 -13.27 15.03
C ALA A 27 -0.10 -12.26 15.00
N LEU A 28 -0.09 -11.29 14.07
CA LEU A 28 -1.23 -10.38 13.87
C LEU A 28 -2.45 -11.12 13.32
N LYS A 29 -2.26 -12.16 12.51
CA LYS A 29 -3.34 -13.00 12.00
C LYS A 29 -4.04 -13.78 13.10
N ASP A 30 -3.27 -14.39 13.99
CA ASP A 30 -3.81 -15.12 15.14
C ASP A 30 -4.57 -14.17 16.08
N LEU A 31 -4.00 -12.98 16.32
CA LEU A 31 -4.67 -11.92 17.08
C LEU A 31 -5.97 -11.45 16.40
N ALA A 32 -5.95 -11.25 15.08
CA ALA A 32 -7.12 -10.80 14.33
C ALA A 32 -8.27 -11.81 14.40
N VAL A 33 -7.98 -13.11 14.29
CA VAL A 33 -8.97 -14.18 14.46
C VAL A 33 -9.64 -14.09 15.84
N LEU A 34 -8.87 -13.81 16.89
CA LEU A 34 -9.39 -13.62 18.24
C LEU A 34 -10.26 -12.37 18.39
N LEU A 35 -9.89 -11.27 17.72
CA LEU A 35 -10.67 -10.03 17.73
C LEU A 35 -12.01 -10.18 16.98
N ASP A 36 -12.02 -10.98 15.90
CA ASP A 36 -13.22 -11.23 15.10
C ASP A 36 -14.17 -12.24 15.77
N ASP A 37 -13.65 -13.26 16.47
CA ASP A 37 -14.45 -14.22 17.23
C ASP A 37 -13.92 -14.39 18.68
N PRO A 38 -14.55 -13.70 19.66
CA PRO A 38 -14.16 -13.80 21.06
C PRO A 38 -14.21 -15.22 21.64
N LYS A 39 -15.01 -16.14 21.07
CA LYS A 39 -15.14 -17.52 21.55
C LYS A 39 -13.85 -18.32 21.34
N VAL A 40 -12.98 -17.88 20.43
CA VAL A 40 -11.68 -18.48 20.19
C VAL A 40 -10.80 -18.45 21.46
N SER A 41 -11.03 -17.51 22.38
CA SER A 41 -10.26 -17.44 23.63
C SER A 41 -10.41 -18.69 24.50
N ALA A 42 -11.57 -19.38 24.42
CA ALA A 42 -11.83 -20.60 25.16
C ALA A 42 -10.88 -21.75 24.78
N LYS A 43 -10.29 -21.73 23.58
CA LYS A 43 -9.30 -22.72 23.14
C LYS A 43 -7.96 -22.62 23.90
N TYR A 44 -7.73 -21.49 24.56
CA TYR A 44 -6.49 -21.18 25.27
C TYR A 44 -6.67 -21.17 26.78
N ASP A 45 -7.84 -21.60 27.28
CA ASP A 45 -8.21 -21.53 28.71
C ASP A 45 -8.06 -20.12 29.30
N MET A 46 -8.31 -19.09 28.47
CA MET A 46 -8.21 -17.67 28.83
C MET A 46 -9.54 -16.95 28.54
N ASN A 47 -9.84 -15.93 29.34
CA ASN A 47 -10.88 -14.97 28.95
C ASN A 47 -10.39 -14.14 27.75
N HIS A 48 -11.31 -13.49 27.05
CA HIS A 48 -11.00 -12.75 25.83
C HIS A 48 -9.95 -11.65 26.05
N ASN A 49 -10.04 -10.88 27.15
CA ASN A 49 -9.10 -9.79 27.42
C ASN A 49 -7.67 -10.30 27.65
N ASP A 50 -7.52 -11.36 28.43
CA ASP A 50 -6.22 -11.96 28.74
C ASP A 50 -5.61 -12.60 27.49
N ALA A 51 -6.44 -13.26 26.67
CA ALA A 51 -6.00 -13.79 25.39
C ALA A 51 -5.55 -12.66 24.45
N THR A 52 -6.32 -11.57 24.31
CA THR A 52 -5.95 -10.44 23.44
C THR A 52 -4.63 -9.81 23.89
N GLU A 53 -4.43 -9.65 25.20
CA GLU A 53 -3.16 -9.19 25.74
C GLU A 53 -2.02 -10.17 25.44
N HIS A 54 -2.24 -11.47 25.67
CA HIS A 54 -1.27 -12.52 25.39
C HIS A 54 -0.79 -12.50 23.94
N PHE A 55 -1.71 -12.47 22.97
CA PHE A 55 -1.38 -12.42 21.55
C PHE A 55 -0.73 -11.08 21.14
N SER A 56 -1.12 -9.96 21.76
CA SER A 56 -0.42 -8.69 21.59
C SER A 56 1.04 -8.78 22.06
N ASN A 57 1.28 -9.42 23.20
CA ASN A 57 2.63 -9.62 23.75
C ASN A 57 3.47 -10.54 22.86
N ILE A 58 2.87 -11.61 22.29
CA ILE A 58 3.55 -12.47 21.29
C ILE A 58 4.01 -11.62 20.10
N TYR A 59 3.13 -10.78 19.54
CA TYR A 59 3.49 -9.91 18.43
C TYR A 59 4.66 -8.98 18.78
N TYR A 60 4.59 -8.28 19.91
CA TYR A 60 5.66 -7.37 20.35
C TYR A 60 6.97 -8.07 20.71
N SER A 61 6.94 -9.37 21.01
CA SER A 61 8.16 -10.17 21.21
C SER A 61 8.88 -10.47 19.88
N ILE A 62 8.14 -10.57 18.77
CA ILE A 62 8.66 -10.85 17.42
C ILE A 62 9.11 -9.57 16.73
N ILE A 63 8.27 -8.52 16.82
CA ILE A 63 8.49 -7.21 16.20
C ILE A 63 8.79 -6.21 17.31
N PRO A 64 10.06 -5.82 17.48
CA PRO A 64 10.45 -5.00 18.61
C PRO A 64 9.96 -3.57 18.45
N HIS A 65 9.44 -3.03 19.56
CA HIS A 65 8.90 -1.69 19.64
C HIS A 65 9.54 -0.91 20.78
N ALA A 66 9.73 0.38 20.57
CA ALA A 66 10.28 1.33 21.52
C ALA A 66 9.15 2.08 22.23
N PHE A 67 8.63 1.50 23.31
CA PHE A 67 7.60 2.12 24.15
C PHE A 67 8.17 3.00 25.29
N GLY A 68 9.49 3.10 25.40
CA GLY A 68 10.17 3.82 26.48
C GLY A 68 9.83 3.20 27.84
N ARG A 69 9.37 4.02 28.79
CA ARG A 69 8.95 3.58 30.14
C ARG A 69 7.47 3.17 30.21
N THR A 70 6.74 3.25 29.10
CA THR A 70 5.32 2.89 29.07
C THR A 70 5.15 1.41 28.76
N ARG A 71 4.12 0.80 29.35
CA ARG A 71 3.76 -0.59 29.04
C ARG A 71 3.31 -0.67 27.56
N PRO A 72 3.72 -1.72 26.82
CA PRO A 72 3.17 -1.99 25.49
C PRO A 72 1.63 -1.95 25.49
N PRO A 73 0.99 -1.22 24.56
CA PRO A 73 -0.47 -1.13 24.52
C PRO A 73 -1.08 -2.46 24.02
N VAL A 74 -2.24 -2.85 24.54
CA VAL A 74 -2.94 -4.04 24.03
C VAL A 74 -3.64 -3.71 22.70
N ILE A 75 -3.38 -4.52 21.67
CA ILE A 75 -3.97 -4.35 20.33
C ILE A 75 -5.39 -4.93 20.34
N ARG A 76 -6.35 -4.12 20.79
CA ARG A 76 -7.77 -4.51 20.94
C ARG A 76 -8.74 -3.86 19.95
N LEU A 77 -8.25 -2.92 19.14
CA LEU A 77 -9.05 -2.14 18.20
C LEU A 77 -8.58 -2.40 16.78
N ALA A 78 -9.51 -2.43 15.82
CA ALA A 78 -9.21 -2.58 14.40
C ALA A 78 -8.21 -1.52 13.90
N GLU A 79 -8.31 -0.28 14.39
CA GLU A 79 -7.37 0.80 14.06
C GLU A 79 -5.94 0.54 14.55
N LEU A 80 -5.78 -0.12 15.71
CA LEU A 80 -4.47 -0.50 16.21
C LEU A 80 -3.89 -1.65 15.37
N LEU A 81 -4.71 -2.67 15.09
CA LEU A 81 -4.31 -3.78 14.23
C LEU A 81 -3.86 -3.28 12.84
N LYS A 82 -4.61 -2.36 12.25
CA LYS A 82 -4.29 -1.74 10.97
C LYS A 82 -2.94 -1.00 11.00
N LYS A 83 -2.66 -0.22 12.06
CA LYS A 83 -1.36 0.46 12.20
C LYS A 83 -0.18 -0.52 12.27
N GLU A 84 -0.35 -1.64 12.99
CA GLU A 84 0.69 -2.67 13.08
C GLU A 84 0.87 -3.44 11.77
N LEU A 85 -0.20 -3.60 10.98
CA LEU A 85 -0.12 -4.14 9.62
C LEU A 85 0.65 -3.20 8.68
N GLU A 86 0.32 -1.91 8.69
CA GLU A 86 1.03 -0.90 7.91
C GLU A 86 2.53 -0.86 8.26
N LEU A 87 2.88 -1.10 9.53
CA LEU A 87 4.26 -1.25 9.97
C LEU A 87 4.94 -2.47 9.31
N LEU A 88 4.32 -3.65 9.37
CA LEU A 88 4.88 -4.86 8.76
C LEU A 88 5.05 -4.75 7.25
N GLU A 89 4.07 -4.17 6.56
CA GLU A 89 4.13 -3.89 5.12
C GLU A 89 5.29 -2.95 4.79
N SER A 90 5.43 -1.86 5.55
CA SER A 90 6.54 -0.91 5.37
C SER A 90 7.90 -1.57 5.63
N LEU A 91 8.01 -2.42 6.66
CA LEU A 91 9.23 -3.19 6.94
C LEU A 91 9.57 -4.16 5.80
N TRP A 92 8.55 -4.80 5.22
CA TRP A 92 8.71 -5.72 4.08
C TRP A 92 9.22 -4.99 2.84
N ASP A 93 8.61 -3.85 2.49
CA ASP A 93 9.03 -3.03 1.36
C ASP A 93 10.43 -2.45 1.56
N MET A 94 10.75 -1.95 2.76
CA MET A 94 12.12 -1.53 3.09
C MET A 94 13.11 -2.67 2.94
N LYS A 95 12.76 -3.88 3.39
CA LYS A 95 13.65 -5.04 3.25
C LYS A 95 13.91 -5.33 1.78
N ASP A 96 12.88 -5.30 0.96
CA ASP A 96 13.02 -5.48 -0.48
C ASP A 96 13.86 -4.36 -1.13
N ALA A 97 13.63 -3.10 -0.76
CA ALA A 97 14.40 -1.95 -1.23
C ALA A 97 15.89 -2.09 -0.89
N THR A 98 16.23 -2.52 0.33
CA THR A 98 17.64 -2.75 0.70
C THR A 98 18.30 -3.84 -0.13
N LEU A 99 17.55 -4.88 -0.54
CA LEU A 99 18.07 -5.94 -1.43
C LEU A 99 18.28 -5.43 -2.86
N ILE A 100 17.39 -4.56 -3.34
CA ILE A 100 17.45 -3.95 -4.68
C ILE A 100 18.62 -2.95 -4.77
N MET A 101 18.87 -2.20 -3.71
CA MET A 101 19.91 -1.17 -3.68
C MET A 101 21.31 -1.72 -3.33
N LYS A 102 21.46 -3.04 -3.11
CA LYS A 102 22.79 -3.65 -2.93
C LYS A 102 23.61 -3.50 -4.22
N PRO A 103 24.83 -2.98 -4.14
CA PRO A 103 25.69 -2.84 -5.31
C PRO A 103 25.99 -4.21 -5.91
N LYS A 104 25.92 -4.32 -7.24
CA LYS A 104 26.53 -5.43 -7.98
C LYS A 104 28.02 -5.11 -8.15
N ASP A 105 28.89 -6.08 -7.89
CA ASP A 105 30.34 -5.88 -7.74
C ASP A 105 31.03 -5.21 -8.95
N GLN A 106 30.45 -5.31 -10.15
CA GLN A 106 31.05 -4.82 -11.39
C GLN A 106 30.87 -3.29 -11.62
N ASP A 107 29.87 -2.65 -11.01
CA ASP A 107 29.56 -1.21 -11.24
C ASP A 107 30.16 -0.27 -10.18
N ALA A 108 30.81 -0.80 -9.15
CA ALA A 108 31.10 -0.05 -7.93
C ALA A 108 32.12 1.09 -8.09
N LYS A 109 32.91 1.12 -9.17
CA LYS A 109 34.02 2.06 -9.33
C LYS A 109 33.85 3.11 -10.43
N GLN A 110 32.85 3.00 -11.32
CA GLN A 110 32.75 3.86 -12.52
C GLN A 110 31.41 4.60 -12.70
N VAL A 111 30.39 4.32 -11.89
CA VAL A 111 29.05 4.93 -12.02
C VAL A 111 28.72 5.73 -10.77
N ASN A 112 28.05 6.89 -10.94
CA ASN A 112 27.56 7.67 -9.81
C ASN A 112 26.66 6.80 -8.91
N PRO A 113 26.81 6.86 -7.57
CA PRO A 113 26.00 6.04 -6.65
C PRO A 113 24.49 6.18 -6.83
N LEU A 114 23.99 7.38 -7.15
CA LEU A 114 22.57 7.64 -7.38
C LEU A 114 22.09 7.00 -8.68
N ASP A 115 22.86 7.12 -9.76
CA ASP A 115 22.54 6.46 -11.04
C ASP A 115 22.48 4.94 -10.86
N ARG A 116 23.38 4.38 -10.04
CA ARG A 116 23.36 2.94 -9.73
C ARG A 116 22.10 2.54 -8.96
N GLN A 117 21.69 3.32 -7.96
CA GLN A 117 20.45 3.06 -7.20
C GLN A 117 19.21 3.23 -8.08
N PHE A 118 19.20 4.25 -8.94
CA PHE A 118 18.12 4.49 -9.88
C PHE A 118 18.00 3.34 -10.89
N ARG A 119 19.11 2.91 -11.50
CA ARG A 119 19.15 1.75 -12.40
C ARG A 119 18.69 0.47 -11.72
N SER A 120 18.94 0.30 -10.43
CA SER A 120 18.51 -0.91 -9.71
C SER A 120 17.00 -1.00 -9.52
N LEU A 121 16.26 0.10 -9.64
CA LEU A 121 14.80 0.08 -9.73
C LEU A 121 14.30 -0.66 -10.98
N GLY A 122 15.11 -0.75 -12.05
CA GLY A 122 14.77 -1.52 -13.25
C GLY A 122 13.58 -0.97 -14.03
N LEU A 123 13.35 0.34 -13.95
CA LEU A 123 12.33 1.02 -14.75
C LEU A 123 12.74 1.07 -16.23
N GLN A 124 11.74 0.98 -17.11
CA GLN A 124 11.89 1.19 -18.54
C GLN A 124 11.78 2.68 -18.88
N GLU A 125 10.93 3.42 -18.16
CA GLU A 125 10.78 4.87 -18.27
C GLU A 125 10.65 5.49 -16.87
N MET A 126 11.28 6.66 -16.69
CA MET A 126 10.96 7.63 -15.64
C MET A 126 11.24 9.03 -16.19
N THR A 127 10.32 9.55 -16.99
CA THR A 127 10.47 10.82 -17.71
C THR A 127 9.81 11.94 -16.92
N PRO A 128 10.53 13.01 -16.54
CA PRO A 128 9.89 14.21 -15.98
C PRO A 128 9.04 14.89 -17.05
N LEU A 129 7.79 15.18 -16.71
CA LEU A 129 6.89 15.91 -17.60
C LEU A 129 7.22 17.40 -17.56
N CYS A 130 7.22 18.04 -18.74
CA CYS A 130 7.39 19.48 -18.82
C CYS A 130 6.21 20.20 -18.12
N SER A 131 6.49 21.11 -17.20
CA SER A 131 5.47 21.88 -16.47
C SER A 131 4.55 22.73 -17.35
N LYS A 132 4.94 22.96 -18.61
CA LYS A 132 4.15 23.68 -19.63
C LYS A 132 3.36 22.75 -20.56
N SER A 133 3.50 21.42 -20.44
CA SER A 133 2.76 20.49 -21.29
C SER A 133 1.28 20.45 -20.89
N SER A 134 0.42 20.13 -21.87
CA SER A 134 -1.00 19.89 -21.63
C SER A 134 -1.22 18.76 -20.61
N GLU A 135 -0.49 17.66 -20.77
CA GLU A 135 -0.53 16.49 -19.88
C GLU A 135 -0.24 16.87 -18.42
N PHE A 136 0.80 17.68 -18.17
CA PHE A 136 1.11 18.15 -16.82
C PHE A 136 -0.04 18.98 -16.24
N GLY A 137 -0.58 19.92 -17.03
CA GLY A 137 -1.71 20.75 -16.63
C GLY A 137 -2.97 19.93 -16.30
N GLU A 138 -3.28 18.93 -17.12
CA GLU A 138 -4.42 18.03 -16.91
C GLU A 138 -4.26 17.19 -15.66
N LEU A 139 -3.10 16.58 -15.43
CA LEU A 139 -2.83 15.75 -14.27
C LEU A 139 -2.82 16.58 -12.98
N LYS A 140 -2.25 17.78 -13.02
CA LYS A 140 -2.31 18.75 -11.93
C LYS A 140 -3.76 19.11 -11.60
N ASN A 141 -4.57 19.42 -12.62
CA ASN A 141 -5.99 19.73 -12.41
C ASN A 141 -6.75 18.52 -11.86
N TYR A 142 -6.45 17.31 -12.33
CA TYR A 142 -7.08 16.11 -11.82
C TYR A 142 -6.78 15.89 -10.33
N LEU A 143 -5.53 16.12 -9.90
CA LEU A 143 -5.13 16.06 -8.49
C LEU A 143 -5.93 17.06 -7.64
N LEU A 144 -5.98 18.32 -8.06
CA LEU A 144 -6.62 19.40 -7.30
C LEU A 144 -8.15 19.28 -7.27
N CYS A 145 -8.78 18.88 -8.38
CA CYS A 145 -10.23 18.77 -8.50
C CYS A 145 -10.82 17.53 -7.82
N THR A 146 -9.99 16.52 -7.49
CA THR A 146 -10.44 15.29 -6.82
C THR A 146 -10.08 15.26 -5.33
N GLN A 147 -9.91 16.43 -4.72
CA GLN A 147 -9.82 16.55 -3.28
C GLN A 147 -11.20 16.37 -2.62
N GLY A 148 -11.24 15.52 -1.60
CA GLY A 148 -12.44 15.26 -0.81
C GLY A 148 -12.71 16.45 0.11
N PRO A 149 -13.97 16.89 0.23
CA PRO A 149 -14.32 18.10 0.98
C PRO A 149 -14.03 18.00 2.48
N THR A 150 -13.91 16.78 3.01
CA THR A 150 -13.60 16.52 4.42
C THR A 150 -12.10 16.39 4.69
N HIS A 151 -11.25 16.42 3.66
CA HIS A 151 -9.81 16.28 3.79
C HIS A 151 -9.16 17.66 3.69
N ASN A 152 -8.61 18.13 4.82
CA ASN A 152 -7.92 19.41 4.92
C ASN A 152 -6.45 19.29 4.49
N LEU A 153 -6.23 18.97 3.21
CA LEU A 153 -4.90 18.92 2.60
C LEU A 153 -4.71 20.11 1.67
N ASP A 154 -3.49 20.63 1.59
CA ASP A 154 -3.11 21.62 0.58
C ASP A 154 -2.04 20.99 -0.33
N PHE A 155 -2.30 21.01 -1.63
CA PHE A 155 -1.44 20.35 -2.62
C PHE A 155 -0.61 21.38 -3.39
N LYS A 156 0.71 21.21 -3.32
CA LYS A 156 1.65 21.83 -4.25
C LYS A 156 2.30 20.73 -5.09
N VAL A 157 1.98 20.69 -6.39
CA VAL A 157 2.66 19.79 -7.31
C VAL A 157 4.10 20.29 -7.52
N GLU A 158 5.07 19.48 -7.09
CA GLU A 158 6.49 19.73 -7.33
C GLU A 158 6.86 19.26 -8.74
N GLU A 159 6.72 17.95 -9.00
CA GLU A 159 7.08 17.31 -10.26
C GLU A 159 6.07 16.21 -10.62
N ILE A 160 5.96 15.89 -11.91
CA ILE A 160 5.20 14.75 -12.40
C ILE A 160 6.13 13.91 -13.26
N PHE A 161 6.19 12.61 -12.98
CA PHE A 161 6.99 11.65 -13.74
C PHE A 161 6.08 10.66 -14.43
N ARG A 162 6.28 10.45 -15.73
CA ARG A 162 5.76 9.28 -16.42
C ARG A 162 6.67 8.10 -16.11
N ILE A 163 6.09 7.00 -15.63
CA ILE A 163 6.83 5.80 -15.27
C ILE A 163 6.36 4.62 -16.11
N GLU A 164 7.29 3.80 -16.59
CA GLU A 164 7.00 2.51 -17.20
C GLU A 164 7.85 1.44 -16.53
N ARG A 165 7.20 0.43 -15.97
CA ARG A 165 7.87 -0.71 -15.36
C ARG A 165 8.11 -1.80 -16.39
N LYS A 166 9.30 -2.41 -16.34
CA LYS A 166 9.67 -3.49 -17.26
C LYS A 166 8.63 -4.63 -17.26
N GLY A 167 8.08 -4.93 -18.43
CA GLY A 167 7.13 -6.03 -18.61
C GLY A 167 5.69 -5.72 -18.14
N GLU A 168 5.42 -4.56 -17.52
CA GLU A 168 4.11 -4.27 -16.95
C GLU A 168 3.06 -4.00 -18.02
N LYS A 169 3.41 -3.20 -19.03
CA LYS A 169 2.55 -2.95 -20.20
C LYS A 169 2.16 -4.24 -20.92
N GLN A 170 3.12 -5.16 -21.09
CA GLN A 170 2.85 -6.46 -21.71
C GLN A 170 1.92 -7.32 -20.85
N ARG A 171 2.17 -7.43 -19.53
CA ARG A 171 1.30 -8.19 -18.61
C ARG A 171 -0.11 -7.61 -18.54
N PHE A 172 -0.23 -6.28 -18.58
CA PHE A 172 -1.51 -5.59 -18.58
C PHE A 172 -2.30 -5.89 -19.88
N ALA A 173 -1.64 -5.79 -21.03
CA ALA A 173 -2.26 -6.05 -22.34
C ALA A 173 -2.59 -7.53 -22.59
N SER A 174 -1.75 -8.46 -22.12
CA SER A 174 -1.91 -9.90 -22.33
C SER A 174 -2.79 -10.59 -21.29
N GLY A 175 -3.27 -9.88 -20.29
CA GLY A 175 -4.07 -10.47 -19.21
C GLY A 175 -5.46 -10.88 -19.70
N ASN A 176 -6.02 -11.94 -19.10
CA ASN A 176 -7.38 -12.44 -19.38
C ASN A 176 -8.51 -11.42 -19.02
N PHE A 177 -8.13 -10.23 -18.57
CA PHE A 177 -8.98 -9.09 -18.20
C PHE A 177 -8.96 -7.96 -19.24
N SER A 178 -8.06 -8.03 -20.23
CA SER A 178 -7.97 -7.06 -21.33
C SER A 178 -9.12 -7.31 -22.33
N SER A 179 -10.30 -6.74 -22.06
CA SER A 179 -11.42 -6.75 -23.01
C SER A 179 -11.48 -5.41 -23.75
N THR A 180 -11.88 -5.44 -25.02
CA THR A 180 -12.09 -4.23 -25.85
C THR A 180 -13.19 -3.31 -25.32
N ASP A 181 -14.09 -3.82 -24.46
CA ASP A 181 -15.16 -3.07 -23.77
C ASP A 181 -14.81 -2.72 -22.31
N GLY A 182 -13.50 -2.74 -21.99
CA GLY A 182 -12.96 -2.58 -20.65
C GLY A 182 -13.24 -1.23 -19.98
N ASN A 183 -13.40 -1.26 -18.66
CA ASN A 183 -13.65 -0.08 -17.83
C ASN A 183 -12.31 0.40 -17.25
N ARG A 184 -11.48 1.02 -18.11
CA ARG A 184 -10.13 1.49 -17.74
C ARG A 184 -10.16 2.89 -17.14
N ARG A 185 -9.68 3.01 -15.90
CA ARG A 185 -9.71 4.26 -15.14
C ARG A 185 -8.33 4.64 -14.62
N LEU A 186 -8.11 5.95 -14.47
CA LEU A 186 -6.96 6.49 -13.76
C LEU A 186 -7.33 6.75 -12.31
N LEU A 187 -6.71 5.99 -11.40
CA LEU A 187 -7.00 6.03 -9.97
C LEU A 187 -5.72 6.24 -9.16
N TRP A 188 -5.87 6.96 -8.05
CA TRP A 188 -4.77 7.34 -7.17
C TRP A 188 -4.42 6.23 -6.20
N HIS A 189 -3.12 6.01 -5.98
CA HIS A 189 -2.59 5.18 -4.90
C HIS A 189 -1.56 5.97 -4.10
N GLY A 190 -1.73 5.98 -2.78
CA GLY A 190 -0.78 6.61 -1.87
C GLY A 190 -0.16 5.58 -0.95
N SER A 191 1.11 5.78 -0.64
CA SER A 191 1.88 4.96 0.27
C SER A 191 3.02 5.78 0.86
N ARG A 192 3.59 5.34 1.99
CA ARG A 192 4.75 6.01 2.59
C ARG A 192 5.90 6.06 1.57
N CYS A 193 6.66 7.16 1.55
CA CYS A 193 7.78 7.36 0.62
C CYS A 193 8.78 6.19 0.62
N THR A 194 8.95 5.55 1.78
CA THR A 194 9.84 4.41 2.01
C THR A 194 9.47 3.17 1.20
N ASN A 195 8.20 3.05 0.79
CA ASN A 195 7.67 1.89 0.09
C ASN A 195 7.86 2.02 -1.42
N PHE A 196 8.07 3.23 -1.94
CA PHE A 196 8.16 3.51 -3.37
C PHE A 196 9.32 2.80 -4.06
N ALA A 197 10.45 2.57 -3.39
CA ALA A 197 11.53 1.77 -3.99
C ALA A 197 11.09 0.32 -4.28
N GLY A 198 10.29 -0.29 -3.39
CA GLY A 198 9.68 -1.60 -3.59
C GLY A 198 8.61 -1.57 -4.69
N ILE A 199 7.75 -0.55 -4.67
CA ILE A 199 6.67 -0.39 -5.65
C ILE A 199 7.21 -0.14 -7.06
N LEU A 200 8.16 0.79 -7.22
CA LEU A 200 8.74 1.12 -8.53
C LEU A 200 9.53 -0.06 -9.12
N SER A 201 10.11 -0.93 -8.30
CA SER A 201 10.88 -2.09 -8.78
C SER A 201 10.04 -3.35 -9.00
N ARG A 202 9.06 -3.65 -8.14
CA ARG A 202 8.27 -4.89 -8.20
C ARG A 202 6.78 -4.72 -8.42
N GLY A 203 6.27 -3.49 -8.35
CA GLY A 203 4.88 -3.14 -8.59
C GLY A 203 4.08 -3.09 -7.31
N LEU A 204 2.81 -2.71 -7.42
CA LEU A 204 1.85 -2.85 -6.33
C LEU A 204 1.58 -4.34 -6.08
N ARG A 205 1.63 -4.75 -4.82
CA ARG A 205 1.53 -6.16 -4.42
C ARG A 205 0.36 -6.35 -3.48
N ILE A 206 -0.29 -7.50 -3.62
CA ILE A 206 -1.28 -7.96 -2.65
C ILE A 206 -0.52 -8.43 -1.40
N ALA A 207 -1.09 -8.14 -0.24
CA ALA A 207 -0.57 -8.61 1.04
C ALA A 207 -0.40 -10.14 1.05
N PRO A 208 0.65 -10.67 1.69
CA PRO A 208 0.95 -12.09 1.65
C PRO A 208 -0.13 -12.93 2.38
N PRO A 209 -0.25 -14.25 2.10
CA PRO A 209 -1.26 -15.12 2.71
C PRO A 209 -1.24 -15.13 4.25
N GLU A 210 -0.07 -14.90 4.84
CA GLU A 210 0.18 -14.87 6.28
C GLU A 210 -0.34 -13.60 6.95
N ALA A 211 -0.58 -12.51 6.20
CA ALA A 211 -1.23 -11.33 6.76
C ALA A 211 -2.68 -11.66 7.17
N PRO A 212 -3.24 -11.05 8.24
CA PRO A 212 -4.68 -11.08 8.47
C PRO A 212 -5.46 -10.47 7.30
N VAL A 213 -6.72 -10.86 7.17
CA VAL A 213 -7.66 -10.15 6.28
C VAL A 213 -8.29 -8.96 7.02
N SER A 214 -8.48 -9.11 8.33
CA SER A 214 -8.94 -8.06 9.23
C SER A 214 -7.91 -6.93 9.28
N GLY A 215 -8.37 -5.70 9.03
CA GLY A 215 -7.51 -4.53 8.75
C GLY A 215 -7.65 -4.01 7.31
N TYR A 216 -8.16 -4.83 6.38
CA TYR A 216 -8.53 -4.43 5.03
C TYR A 216 -10.06 -4.35 4.89
N MET A 217 -10.57 -3.27 4.31
CA MET A 217 -12.02 -3.02 4.23
C MET A 217 -12.76 -4.02 3.32
N PHE A 218 -12.11 -4.47 2.25
CA PHE A 218 -12.66 -5.37 1.23
C PHE A 218 -11.77 -6.60 0.99
N GLY A 219 -11.09 -7.04 2.05
CA GLY A 219 -10.10 -8.11 1.96
C GLY A 219 -8.78 -7.69 1.31
N LYS A 220 -7.88 -8.64 1.07
CA LYS A 220 -6.54 -8.35 0.53
C LYS A 220 -6.64 -8.02 -0.96
N GLY A 221 -6.05 -6.90 -1.35
CA GLY A 221 -6.07 -6.45 -2.73
C GLY A 221 -5.26 -5.18 -2.94
N ILE A 222 -5.20 -4.70 -4.17
CA ILE A 222 -4.65 -3.39 -4.49
C ILE A 222 -5.76 -2.36 -4.31
N TYR A 223 -5.54 -1.39 -3.43
CA TYR A 223 -6.49 -0.32 -3.14
C TYR A 223 -6.13 0.95 -3.92
N LEU A 224 -7.09 1.42 -4.70
CA LEU A 224 -7.02 2.65 -5.48
C LEU A 224 -8.21 3.55 -5.12
N ALA A 225 -8.08 4.85 -5.35
CA ALA A 225 -9.16 5.82 -5.12
C ALA A 225 -9.32 6.78 -6.29
N ASP A 226 -10.56 7.17 -6.56
CA ASP A 226 -10.91 8.24 -7.49
C ASP A 226 -10.67 9.64 -6.88
N MET A 227 -10.61 9.74 -5.55
CA MET A 227 -10.30 10.98 -4.83
C MET A 227 -8.81 11.03 -4.42
N SER A 228 -8.07 12.02 -4.92
CA SER A 228 -6.62 12.21 -4.68
C SER A 228 -6.27 12.25 -3.19
N SER A 229 -6.99 13.10 -2.44
CA SER A 229 -6.80 13.30 -1.00
C SER A 229 -7.01 12.05 -0.15
N LYS A 230 -7.88 11.12 -0.59
CA LYS A 230 -8.08 9.84 0.13
C LYS A 230 -6.81 9.01 0.06
N SER A 231 -6.20 8.92 -1.12
CA SER A 231 -4.93 8.23 -1.31
C SER A 231 -3.77 9.00 -0.67
N ALA A 232 -3.74 10.33 -0.74
CA ALA A 232 -2.68 11.16 -0.15
C ALA A 232 -2.55 11.01 1.38
N ASN A 233 -3.63 10.69 2.10
CA ASN A 233 -3.58 10.41 3.54
C ASN A 233 -2.68 9.21 3.89
N TYR A 234 -2.46 8.28 2.95
CA TYR A 234 -1.57 7.13 3.12
C TYR A 234 -0.09 7.48 2.88
N CYS A 235 0.22 8.67 2.36
CA CYS A 235 1.60 9.09 2.10
C CYS A 235 2.36 9.47 3.37
N CYS A 236 1.64 9.84 4.44
CA CYS A 236 2.22 10.31 5.70
C CYS A 236 3.28 11.41 5.50
N SER A 237 2.97 12.44 4.70
CA SER A 237 3.94 13.47 4.23
C SER A 237 4.76 14.14 5.35
N TYR A 238 4.24 14.20 6.58
CA TYR A 238 4.95 14.72 7.74
C TYR A 238 6.26 13.97 8.07
N ILE A 239 6.40 12.69 7.69
CA ILE A 239 7.66 11.94 7.87
C ILE A 239 8.72 12.26 6.80
N SER A 240 8.34 13.04 5.78
CA SER A 240 9.11 13.36 4.57
C SER A 240 9.18 14.87 4.35
N ASN A 241 9.19 15.66 5.44
CA ASN A 241 9.25 17.12 5.39
C ASN A 241 8.15 17.78 4.53
N GLY A 242 6.94 17.21 4.53
CA GLY A 242 5.80 17.73 3.77
C GLY A 242 5.73 17.25 2.33
N THR A 243 6.78 16.64 1.79
CA THR A 243 6.76 16.07 0.44
C THR A 243 6.14 14.67 0.44
N ALA A 244 5.31 14.37 -0.56
CA ALA A 244 4.65 13.08 -0.72
C ALA A 244 4.85 12.55 -2.14
N LEU A 245 4.87 11.23 -2.27
CA LEU A 245 4.79 10.55 -3.55
C LEU A 245 3.39 9.94 -3.68
N LEU A 246 2.72 10.23 -4.79
CA LEU A 246 1.40 9.71 -5.12
C LEU A 246 1.47 9.08 -6.50
N LEU A 247 0.96 7.85 -6.64
CA LEU A 247 0.88 7.16 -7.91
C LEU A 247 -0.49 7.39 -8.54
N LEU A 248 -0.49 7.55 -9.86
CA LEU A 248 -1.68 7.45 -10.68
C LEU A 248 -1.58 6.18 -11.52
N CYS A 249 -2.52 5.27 -11.32
CA CYS A 249 -2.51 3.94 -11.91
C CYS A 249 -3.62 3.83 -12.95
N GLU A 250 -3.28 3.33 -14.13
CA GLU A 250 -4.27 2.76 -15.06
C GLU A 250 -4.74 1.41 -14.51
N ALA A 251 -6.04 1.28 -14.28
CA ALA A 251 -6.65 0.07 -13.76
C ALA A 251 -7.83 -0.37 -14.64
N GLU A 252 -7.82 -1.63 -15.06
CA GLU A 252 -8.96 -2.30 -15.68
C GLU A 252 -9.88 -2.83 -14.57
N LEU A 253 -11.08 -2.28 -14.48
CA LEU A 253 -12.01 -2.58 -13.39
C LEU A 253 -13.05 -3.64 -13.79
N GLY A 254 -13.21 -3.91 -15.08
CA GLY A 254 -14.32 -4.68 -15.61
C GLY A 254 -15.64 -3.90 -15.62
N ASN A 255 -16.58 -4.41 -16.41
CA ASN A 255 -17.92 -3.83 -16.53
C ASN A 255 -18.99 -4.94 -16.51
N PRO A 256 -19.84 -5.01 -15.47
CA PRO A 256 -19.87 -4.16 -14.27
C PRO A 256 -18.83 -4.58 -13.19
N MET A 257 -18.62 -3.71 -12.21
CA MET A 257 -17.86 -4.02 -10.98
C MET A 257 -18.79 -4.54 -9.87
N GLN A 258 -18.27 -5.26 -8.89
CA GLN A 258 -19.00 -5.59 -7.67
C GLN A 258 -19.15 -4.34 -6.79
N ALA A 259 -20.35 -3.78 -6.66
CA ALA A 259 -20.58 -2.63 -5.80
C ALA A 259 -20.96 -3.04 -4.36
N LEU A 260 -20.24 -2.53 -3.36
CA LEU A 260 -20.51 -2.75 -1.94
C LEU A 260 -20.59 -1.41 -1.20
N THR A 261 -21.45 -1.32 -0.17
CA THR A 261 -21.59 -0.12 0.67
C THR A 261 -21.08 -0.32 2.10
N THR A 262 -20.79 -1.57 2.48
CA THR A 262 -20.26 -1.97 3.79
C THR A 262 -19.03 -2.83 3.58
N ALA A 263 -18.13 -2.84 4.56
CA ALA A 263 -16.93 -3.68 4.55
C ALA A 263 -17.31 -5.16 4.36
N SER A 264 -16.48 -5.87 3.59
CA SER A 264 -16.61 -7.32 3.39
C SER A 264 -15.24 -7.95 3.18
N TYR A 265 -14.80 -8.75 4.13
CA TYR A 265 -13.48 -9.40 4.08
C TYR A 265 -13.37 -10.45 2.95
N SER A 266 -14.50 -10.97 2.46
CA SER A 266 -14.59 -11.92 1.34
C SER A 266 -14.83 -11.26 -0.02
N ALA A 267 -14.83 -9.93 -0.11
CA ALA A 267 -15.26 -9.22 -1.32
C ALA A 267 -14.53 -9.69 -2.60
N GLY A 268 -13.22 -9.93 -2.53
CA GLY A 268 -12.44 -10.45 -3.66
C GLY A 268 -12.92 -11.83 -4.14
N ASP A 269 -13.16 -12.76 -3.22
CA ASP A 269 -13.64 -14.12 -3.52
C ASP A 269 -15.08 -14.09 -4.04
N ASP A 270 -15.92 -13.24 -3.45
CA ASP A 270 -17.30 -13.01 -3.87
C ASP A 270 -17.39 -12.35 -5.25
N ALA A 271 -16.42 -11.49 -5.59
CA ALA A 271 -16.32 -10.86 -6.90
C ALA A 271 -15.94 -11.91 -7.95
N ALA A 272 -14.90 -12.69 -7.68
CA ALA A 272 -14.41 -13.74 -8.58
C ALA A 272 -15.47 -14.83 -8.84
N SER A 273 -16.17 -15.29 -7.80
CA SER A 273 -17.23 -16.32 -7.94
C SER A 273 -18.41 -15.86 -8.79
N LYS A 274 -18.62 -14.54 -8.90
CA LYS A 274 -19.68 -13.92 -9.73
C LYS A 274 -19.16 -13.41 -11.07
N GLY A 275 -17.88 -13.64 -11.39
CA GLY A 275 -17.25 -13.21 -12.63
C GLY A 275 -16.90 -11.71 -12.70
N PHE A 276 -16.93 -10.98 -11.58
CA PHE A 276 -16.47 -9.59 -11.53
C PHE A 276 -14.95 -9.52 -11.41
N LEU A 277 -14.34 -8.54 -12.10
CA LEU A 277 -12.89 -8.31 -12.03
C LEU A 277 -12.47 -7.48 -10.82
N SER A 278 -13.36 -6.65 -10.28
CA SER A 278 -13.05 -5.74 -9.19
C SER A 278 -14.23 -5.48 -8.25
N THR A 279 -13.89 -4.96 -7.06
CA THR A 279 -14.84 -4.48 -6.06
C THR A 279 -14.78 -2.95 -5.98
N TRP A 280 -15.95 -2.31 -6.03
CA TRP A 280 -16.12 -0.90 -5.78
C TRP A 280 -16.81 -0.66 -4.44
N GLY A 281 -16.04 -0.17 -3.46
CA GLY A 281 -16.57 0.38 -2.22
C GLY A 281 -17.25 1.72 -2.48
N ARG A 282 -18.57 1.71 -2.66
CA ARG A 282 -19.37 2.87 -3.03
C ARG A 282 -19.52 3.84 -1.86
N GLY A 283 -18.70 4.89 -1.88
CA GLY A 283 -18.77 6.01 -0.94
C GLY A 283 -19.98 6.92 -1.17
N LEU A 284 -20.23 7.82 -0.20
CA LEU A 284 -21.28 8.84 -0.29
C LEU A 284 -20.92 9.99 -1.26
N ILE A 285 -19.63 10.25 -1.42
CA ILE A 285 -19.08 11.34 -2.22
C ILE A 285 -18.07 10.74 -3.20
N GLY A 286 -18.14 11.17 -4.45
CA GLY A 286 -17.19 10.86 -5.51
C GLY A 286 -17.13 11.98 -6.54
N PRO A 287 -16.22 11.90 -7.51
CA PRO A 287 -16.14 12.88 -8.59
C PRO A 287 -17.37 12.77 -9.50
N ARG A 288 -17.70 13.85 -10.22
CA ARG A 288 -18.83 13.85 -11.18
C ARG A 288 -18.67 12.83 -12.30
N ALA A 289 -17.43 12.60 -12.72
CA ALA A 289 -17.05 11.60 -13.70
C ALA A 289 -15.67 11.03 -13.33
N TRP A 290 -15.46 9.75 -13.59
CA TRP A 290 -14.14 9.13 -13.47
C TRP A 290 -13.28 9.49 -14.68
N LYS A 291 -11.99 9.75 -14.44
CA LYS A 291 -11.02 10.01 -15.52
C LYS A 291 -10.73 8.69 -16.23
N ASP A 292 -11.07 8.64 -17.51
CA ASP A 292 -10.79 7.50 -18.39
C ASP A 292 -9.27 7.37 -18.60
N ALA A 293 -8.74 6.15 -18.66
CA ALA A 293 -7.30 5.97 -18.86
C ALA A 293 -6.82 6.38 -20.26
N ASN A 294 -7.70 6.42 -21.25
CA ASN A 294 -7.31 6.78 -22.61
C ASN A 294 -7.14 8.28 -22.82
N CYS A 295 -7.61 9.13 -21.90
CA CYS A 295 -7.62 10.58 -22.14
C CYS A 295 -6.29 11.30 -21.88
N VAL A 296 -5.31 10.62 -21.27
CA VAL A 296 -3.99 11.21 -20.97
C VAL A 296 -2.92 10.77 -21.99
N ASN A 297 -3.23 9.78 -22.84
CA ASN A 297 -2.35 9.35 -23.92
C ASN A 297 -2.67 10.14 -25.21
N VAL A 298 -2.01 11.28 -25.39
CA VAL A 298 -1.91 12.00 -26.68
C VAL A 298 -0.44 12.15 -27.05
#